data_AF-A0AB34YZJ8-F1
#
_entry.id   AF-A0AB34YZJ8-F1
#
_cell.length_a   1.000
_cell.length_b   1.000
_cell.length_c   1.000
_cell.angle_alpha   90.00
_cell.angle_beta   90.00
_cell.angle_gamma   90.00
#
_symmetry.space_group_name_H-M   'P 1'
#
loop_
_entity.id
_entity.type
_entity.pdbx_description
1 polymer ?
#
loop_
_entity_poly.entity_id
_entity_poly.type
_entity_poly.pdbx_seq_one_letter_code
_entity_poly.pdbx_strand_id
1 'polypeptide(L)' 'MRYPASEKHEIIRLVEQSHLPAGQTLEKLGIPRPTFYRWYDRFQTYGVEGLEDRTSAPSRVWNRIPDDIRDRIIALA' A
#
# COMPACT_ATOMS: atom_id res chain seq x y z
N MET A 1 -6.71 2.46 -1.88
CA MET A 1 -6.59 1.47 -2.98
C MET A 1 -7.77 0.49 -2.84
N ARG A 2 -8.18 -0.22 -3.91
CA ARG A 2 -9.39 -1.08 -3.87
C ARG A 2 -9.25 -2.32 -2.98
N TYR A 3 -8.02 -2.76 -2.69
CA TYR A 3 -7.72 -3.97 -1.95
C TYR A 3 -7.16 -3.64 -0.56
N PRO A 4 -7.72 -4.17 0.54
CA PRO A 4 -7.12 -4.10 1.87
C PRO A 4 -5.83 -4.93 1.94
N ALA A 5 -5.00 -4.68 2.96
CA ALA A 5 -3.72 -5.38 3.13
C ALA A 5 -3.89 -6.91 3.28
N SER A 6 -4.96 -7.34 3.95
CA SER A 6 -5.32 -8.76 4.10
C SER A 6 -5.54 -9.44 2.75
N GLU A 7 -6.35 -8.84 1.88
CA GLU A 7 -6.66 -9.39 0.56
C GLU A 7 -5.41 -9.43 -0.33
N LYS A 8 -4.56 -8.39 -0.28
CA LYS A 8 -3.26 -8.39 -0.98
C LYS A 8 -2.37 -9.56 -0.53
N HIS A 9 -2.35 -9.85 0.77
CA HIS A 9 -1.56 -10.95 1.33
C HIS A 9 -2.11 -12.32 0.92
N GLU A 10 -3.43 -12.49 0.91
CA GLU A 10 -4.08 -13.72 0.42
C GLU A 10 -3.76 -13.97 -1.06
N ILE A 11 -3.80 -12.92 -1.89
CA ILE A 11 -3.41 -13.00 -3.30
C ILE A 11 -1.94 -13.46 -3.45
N ILE A 12 -1.03 -12.91 -2.64
CA ILE A 12 0.39 -13.31 -2.67
C ILE A 12 0.52 -14.80 -2.31
N ARG A 13 -0.12 -15.25 -1.22
CA ARG A 13 -0.10 -16.66 -0.81
C ARG A 13 -0.66 -17.58 -1.89
N LEU A 14 -1.76 -17.19 -2.53
CA LEU A 14 -2.40 -17.98 -3.58
C LEU A 14 -1.50 -18.10 -4.82
N VAL A 15 -0.79 -17.03 -5.17
CA VAL A 15 0.19 -17.05 -6.27
C VAL A 15 1.42 -17.90 -5.91
N GLU A 16 1.91 -17.85 -4.67
CA GLU A 16 3.05 -18.67 -4.20
C GLU A 16 2.73 -20.17 -4.13
N GLN A 17 1.51 -20.53 -3.72
CA GLN A 17 1.05 -21.92 -3.62
C GLN A 17 0.57 -22.49 -4.97
N SER A 18 0.35 -21.62 -5.95
CA SER A 18 -0.11 -22.03 -7.27
C SER A 18 0.98 -22.79 -8.00
N HIS A 19 0.61 -23.94 -8.57
CA HIS A 19 1.43 -24.70 -9.51
C HIS A 19 1.45 -24.08 -10.93
N LEU A 20 0.53 -23.13 -11.20
CA LEU A 20 0.51 -22.36 -12.44
C LEU A 20 1.49 -21.19 -12.37
N PRO A 21 2.05 -20.75 -13.52
CA PRO A 21 2.87 -19.55 -13.58
C PRO A 21 2.11 -18.33 -13.04
N ALA A 22 2.80 -17.48 -12.27
CA ALA A 22 2.19 -16.30 -11.64
C ALA A 22 1.40 -15.42 -12.62
N GLY A 23 1.87 -15.26 -13.87
CA GLY A 23 1.14 -14.53 -14.91
C GLY A 23 -0.27 -15.09 -15.19
N GLN A 24 -0.39 -16.41 -15.30
CA GLN A 24 -1.68 -17.06 -15.56
C GLN A 24 -2.61 -16.97 -14.35
N THR A 25 -2.07 -17.11 -13.15
CA THR A 25 -2.86 -16.97 -11.91
C THR A 25 -3.39 -15.53 -11.77
N LEU A 26 -2.56 -14.53 -12.06
CA LEU A 26 -2.96 -13.12 -12.00
C LEU A 26 -3.99 -12.74 -13.07
N GLU A 27 -3.88 -13.31 -14.28
CA GLU A 27 -4.90 -13.15 -15.33
C GLU A 27 -6.26 -13.68 -14.88
N LYS A 28 -6.29 -14.86 -14.24
CA LYS A 28 -7.52 -15.43 -13.69
C LYS A 28 -8.12 -14.58 -12.58
N LEU A 29 -7.29 -13.93 -11.77
CA LEU A 29 -7.71 -13.00 -10.72
C LEU A 29 -8.07 -11.60 -11.25
N GLY A 30 -7.81 -11.31 -12.53
CA GLY A 30 -8.01 -9.98 -13.11
C GLY A 30 -7.07 -8.91 -12.55
N ILE A 31 -5.91 -9.31 -12.02
CA ILE A 31 -4.94 -8.40 -11.39
C ILE A 31 -3.83 -8.08 -12.39
N PRO A 32 -3.60 -6.79 -12.71
CA PRO A 32 -2.47 -6.43 -13.55
C PRO A 32 -1.14 -6.85 -12.91
N ARG A 33 -0.30 -7.57 -13.66
CA ARG A 33 1.05 -7.99 -13.27
C ARG A 33 1.89 -6.88 -12.60
N PRO A 34 1.97 -5.63 -13.12
CA PRO A 34 2.76 -4.58 -12.47
C PRO A 34 2.22 -4.19 -11.09
N THR A 35 0.91 -4.31 -10.86
CA THR A 35 0.31 -4.05 -9.54
C THR A 35 0.72 -5.13 -8.55
N PHE A 36 0.64 -6.39 -8.96
CA PHE A 36 1.08 -7.52 -8.14
C PHE A 36 2.55 -7.41 -7.76
N TYR A 37 3.45 -7.19 -8.73
CA TYR A 37 4.89 -7.13 -8.44
C TYR A 37 5.25 -5.95 -7.52
N ARG A 38 4.53 -4.82 -7.58
CA ARG A 38 4.72 -3.72 -6.61
C ARG A 38 4.31 -4.10 -5.19
N TRP A 39 3.26 -4.90 -5.03
CA TRP A 39 2.87 -5.41 -3.71
C TRP A 39 3.86 -6.46 -3.22
N TYR A 40 4.28 -7.36 -4.11
CA TYR A 40 5.24 -8.41 -3.80
C TYR A 40 6.59 -7.83 -3.35
N ASP A 41 7.11 -6.82 -4.05
CA ASP A 41 8.33 -6.09 -3.66
C ASP A 41 8.22 -5.48 -2.25
N ARG A 42 7.08 -4.83 -1.94
CA ARG A 42 6.81 -4.30 -0.60
C ARG A 42 6.68 -5.38 0.46
N PHE A 43 6.07 -6.50 0.11
CA PHE A 43 5.94 -7.64 1.01
C PHE A 43 7.30 -8.28 1.31
N GLN A 44 8.17 -8.43 0.32
CA GLN A 44 9.54 -8.92 0.51
C GLN A 44 10.37 -7.96 1.39
N THR A 45 10.16 -6.64 1.25
CA THR A 45 10.94 -5.64 1.99
C THR A 45 10.44 -5.39 3.42
N TYR A 46 9.12 -5.35 3.62
CA TYR A 46 8.49 -4.89 4.86
C TYR A 46 7.48 -5.89 5.45
N GLY A 47 7.37 -7.10 4.88
CA GLY A 47 6.37 -8.09 5.29
C GLY A 47 4.93 -7.65 5.04
N VAL A 48 4.01 -8.18 5.84
CA VAL A 48 2.56 -7.87 5.74
C VAL A 48 2.28 -6.39 5.97
N GLU A 49 3.04 -5.73 6.85
CA GLU A 49 2.91 -4.29 7.14
C GLU A 49 3.20 -3.43 5.89
N GLY A 50 4.04 -3.92 4.97
CA GLY A 50 4.33 -3.26 3.69
C GLY A 50 3.14 -3.19 2.73
N LEU A 51 2.13 -4.01 2.93
CA LEU A 51 0.93 -4.09 2.09
C LEU A 51 -0.16 -3.11 2.52
N GLU A 52 -0.02 -2.51 3.69
CA GLU A 52 -0.92 -1.45 4.14
C GLU A 52 -0.89 -0.25 3.19
N ASP A 53 -2.07 0.34 3.01
CA ASP A 53 -2.19 1.56 2.23
C ASP A 53 -1.53 2.69 3.01
N ARG A 54 -0.31 3.05 2.62
CA ARG A 54 0.34 4.27 3.11
C ARG A 54 -0.43 5.47 2.57
N THR A 55 -0.97 6.28 3.47
CA THR A 55 -1.57 7.58 3.12
C THR A 55 -0.54 8.38 2.32
N SER A 56 -0.90 8.83 1.11
CA SER A 56 -0.03 9.68 0.27
C SER A 56 0.23 11.07 0.86
N ALA A 57 -0.09 11.31 2.14
CA ALA A 57 0.19 12.56 2.80
C ALA A 57 1.71 12.74 2.84
N PRO A 58 2.26 13.72 2.09
CA PRO A 58 3.66 14.05 2.21
C PRO A 58 3.87 14.50 3.65
N SER A 59 4.76 13.84 4.41
CA SER A 59 5.13 14.29 5.76
C SER A 59 5.64 15.74 5.73
N ARG A 60 6.23 16.13 4.60
CA ARG A 60 6.62 17.49 4.21
C ARG A 60 5.80 17.96 3.02
N VAL A 61 4.77 18.75 3.30
CA VAL A 61 4.16 19.65 2.33
C VAL A 61 4.95 20.97 2.39
N TRP A 62 5.33 21.52 1.24
CA TRP A 62 6.10 22.78 1.15
C TRP A 62 5.46 23.94 1.93
N ASN A 63 4.13 23.92 2.09
CA ASN A 63 3.35 24.92 2.83
C ASN A 63 2.91 24.47 4.23
N ARG A 64 3.61 23.51 4.86
CA ARG A 64 3.27 23.09 6.23
C ARG A 64 3.65 24.18 7.22
N ILE A 65 2.65 24.83 7.80
CA ILE A 65 2.82 25.79 8.91
C ILE A 65 3.36 25.02 10.13
N PRO A 66 4.38 25.54 10.82
CA PRO A 66 4.86 25.03 12.11
C PRO A 66 3.73 24.79 13.12
N ASP A 67 3.82 23.69 13.87
CA ASP A 67 2.73 23.23 14.73
C ASP A 67 2.41 24.27 15.85
N ASP A 68 3.40 25.02 16.31
CA ASP A 68 3.25 26.14 17.27
C ASP A 68 2.39 27.29 16.72
N ILE A 69 2.49 27.58 15.42
CA ILE A 69 1.66 28.61 14.77
C ILE A 69 0.23 28.08 14.56
N ARG A 70 0.09 26.80 14.22
CA ARG A 70 -1.22 26.14 14.10
C ARG A 70 -1.97 26.18 15.43
N ASP A 71 -1.30 25.83 16.52
CA ASP A 71 -1.90 25.79 17.86
C ASP A 71 -2.33 27.19 18.31
N ARG A 72 -1.57 28.23 17.96
CA ARG A 72 -1.95 29.63 18.17
C ARG A 72 -3.21 30.03 17.40
N ILE A 73 -3.36 29.59 16.15
CA ILE A 73 -4.56 29.90 15.34
C ILE A 73 -5.80 29.21 15.92
N ILE A 74 -5.66 27.95 16.36
CA ILE A 74 -6.76 27.20 16.98
C ILE A 74 -7.18 27.83 18.31
N ALA A 75 -6.22 28.30 19.11
CA ALA A 75 -6.51 28.96 20.38
C ALA A 75 -7.15 30.37 20.25
N LEU A 76 -7.17 30.94 19.05
CA LEU A 76 -7.78 32.25 18.76
C LEU A 76 -9.23 32.14 18.22
N ALA A 77 -9.73 30.92 17.99
CA ALA A 77 -11.11 30.63 17.57
C ALA A 77 -11.97 30.20 18.76
#